data_AF-A0A481Y0N1-F1
#
_entry.id   AF-A0A481Y0N1-F1
#
_cell.length_a   1.000
_cell.length_b   1.000
_cell.length_c   1.000
_cell.angle_alpha   90.00
_cell.angle_beta   90.00
_cell.angle_gamma   90.00
#
_symmetry.space_group_name_H-M   'P 1'
#
loop_
_entity.id
_entity.type
_entity.pdbx_description
1 polymer ?
#
loop_
_entity_poly.entity_id
_entity_poly.type
_entity_poly.pdbx_seq_one_letter_code
_entity_poly.pdbx_strand_id
1 'polypeptide(L)'
;MGQKINPLGFRLGTTQSHHSVWFAQPKSYSEGLQEDKKIQDCIKNYVQKNMKISSGVEGIARIKIKKRIDLIQVIIYMGFPKLLIEGNPRGIEELQSNVQKEFNSVNRKLNIAITRVAKPYGQPNILAEFIAGQLKNRVSFRKAMKKAIELTEQADTKGIQVQIAGRIDGKEIARVEWIREGRVPLQTIRAKIDYCSYTVRTIYGALGIKIWIFAGEE
;
A
#
# COMPACT_ATOMS: atom_id res chain seq x y z
N MET A 1 -1.71 -28.35 -1.04
CA MET A 1 -1.65 -26.88 -1.05
C MET A 1 -2.51 -26.35 0.07
N GLY A 2 -1.91 -25.82 1.14
CA GLY A 2 -2.64 -25.35 2.33
C GLY A 2 -2.81 -23.82 2.36
N GLN A 3 -3.60 -23.35 3.30
CA GLN A 3 -3.72 -21.93 3.60
C GLN A 3 -2.44 -21.44 4.30
N LYS A 4 -1.91 -20.30 3.85
CA LYS A 4 -0.75 -19.65 4.46
C LYS A 4 -1.22 -18.45 5.28
N ILE A 5 -0.55 -18.20 6.40
CA ILE A 5 -0.78 -17.00 7.22
C ILE A 5 -0.29 -15.74 6.50
N ASN A 6 -0.90 -14.59 6.79
CA ASN A 6 -0.41 -13.30 6.32
C ASN A 6 0.95 -13.00 6.98
N PRO A 7 2.04 -12.82 6.20
CA PRO A 7 3.39 -12.63 6.74
C PRO A 7 3.54 -11.35 7.57
N LEU A 8 2.69 -10.33 7.36
CA LEU A 8 2.68 -9.11 8.19
C LEU A 8 2.19 -9.45 9.60
N GLY A 9 1.05 -10.14 9.70
CA GLY A 9 0.46 -10.55 10.97
C GLY A 9 1.34 -11.53 11.74
N PHE A 10 2.00 -12.44 11.02
CA PHE A 10 2.93 -13.42 11.59
C PHE A 10 4.16 -12.79 12.27
N ARG A 11 4.48 -11.53 11.95
CA ARG A 11 5.67 -10.80 12.43
C ARG A 11 5.36 -9.57 13.27
N LEU A 12 4.09 -9.36 13.63
CA LEU A 12 3.71 -8.23 14.49
C LEU A 12 4.39 -8.36 15.85
N GLY A 13 5.03 -7.27 16.31
CA GLY A 13 5.72 -7.21 17.60
C GLY A 13 7.17 -7.73 17.59
N THR A 14 7.66 -8.25 16.46
CA THR A 14 9.07 -8.63 16.28
C THR A 14 9.71 -7.74 15.21
N THR A 15 9.63 -8.12 13.94
CA THR A 15 10.21 -7.35 12.83
C THR A 15 9.23 -6.33 12.24
N GLN A 16 7.92 -6.48 12.48
CA GLN A 16 6.88 -5.60 11.93
C GLN A 16 6.20 -4.75 13.02
N SER A 17 6.19 -3.43 12.83
CA SER A 17 5.48 -2.47 13.68
C SER A 17 4.03 -2.26 13.22
N HIS A 18 3.14 -1.89 14.15
CA HIS A 18 1.80 -1.41 13.81
C HIS A 18 1.83 -0.13 12.95
N HIS A 19 0.86 0.02 12.07
CA HIS A 19 0.69 1.25 11.26
C HIS A 19 -0.04 2.35 12.02
N SER A 20 -1.08 1.99 12.79
CA SER A 20 -1.73 2.87 13.75
C SER A 20 -1.11 2.65 15.13
N VAL A 21 -0.61 3.73 15.74
CA VAL A 21 0.03 3.71 17.07
C VAL A 21 -0.70 4.70 17.97
N TRP A 22 -1.64 4.18 18.75
CA TRP A 22 -2.40 4.92 19.74
C TRP A 22 -3.03 3.96 20.75
N PHE A 23 -3.57 4.51 21.83
CA PHE A 23 -4.24 3.75 22.89
C PHE A 23 -5.58 4.40 23.22
N ALA A 24 -6.58 3.58 23.54
CA ALA A 24 -7.87 4.03 24.05
C ALA A 24 -8.43 2.98 25.01
N GLN A 25 -9.38 3.41 25.85
CA GLN A 25 -10.15 2.49 26.69
C GLN A 25 -11.01 1.55 25.83
N PRO A 26 -11.31 0.31 26.27
CA PRO A 26 -12.07 -0.65 25.47
C PRO A 26 -13.41 -0.11 24.94
N LYS A 27 -14.08 0.74 25.73
CA LYS A 27 -15.36 1.38 25.36
C LYS A 27 -15.24 2.36 24.20
N SER A 28 -14.12 3.08 24.08
CA SER A 28 -13.88 4.11 23.05
C SER A 28 -12.97 3.64 21.92
N TYR A 29 -12.44 2.42 21.99
CA TYR A 29 -11.55 1.88 20.96
C TYR A 29 -12.23 1.74 19.60
N SER A 30 -13.51 1.33 19.58
CA SER A 30 -14.31 1.20 18.36
C SER A 30 -14.45 2.52 17.61
N GLU A 31 -14.73 3.61 18.34
CA GLU A 31 -14.81 4.97 17.79
C GLU A 31 -13.46 5.40 17.20
N GLY A 32 -12.37 5.18 17.94
CA GLY A 32 -11.01 5.47 17.46
C GLY A 32 -10.62 4.70 16.20
N LEU A 33 -11.10 3.46 16.04
CA LEU A 33 -10.88 2.65 14.84
C LEU A 33 -11.70 3.16 13.65
N GLN A 34 -12.95 3.57 13.87
CA GLN A 34 -13.79 4.17 12.83
C GLN A 34 -13.20 5.49 12.34
N GLU A 35 -12.69 6.32 13.24
CA GLU A 35 -11.93 7.53 12.90
C GLU A 35 -10.74 7.21 11.98
N ASP A 36 -9.89 6.24 12.35
CA ASP A 36 -8.73 5.85 11.54
C ASP A 36 -9.14 5.43 10.13
N LYS A 37 -10.23 4.67 10.02
CA LYS A 37 -10.73 4.20 8.74
C LYS A 37 -11.21 5.36 7.87
N LYS A 38 -11.95 6.31 8.44
CA LYS A 38 -12.36 7.55 7.75
C LYS A 38 -11.14 8.30 7.23
N ILE A 39 -10.14 8.60 8.06
CA ILE A 39 -8.89 9.29 7.64
C ILE A 39 -8.26 8.60 6.43
N GLN A 40 -8.08 7.28 6.52
CA GLN A 40 -7.43 6.52 5.45
C GLN A 40 -8.24 6.58 4.14
N ASP A 41 -9.57 6.50 4.23
CA ASP A 41 -10.45 6.54 3.06
C ASP A 41 -10.50 7.95 2.45
N CYS A 42 -10.54 9.02 3.27
CA CYS A 42 -10.41 10.41 2.80
C CYS A 42 -9.12 10.62 2.02
N ILE A 43 -7.99 10.21 2.61
CA ILE A 43 -6.66 10.40 2.01
C ILE A 43 -6.58 9.65 0.69
N LYS A 44 -7.00 8.39 0.65
CA LYS A 44 -7.00 7.59 -0.59
C LYS A 44 -7.88 8.24 -1.65
N ASN A 45 -9.09 8.67 -1.29
CA ASN A 45 -10.01 9.32 -2.23
C ASN A 45 -9.45 10.65 -2.77
N TYR A 46 -8.82 11.46 -1.91
CA TYR A 46 -8.20 12.72 -2.31
C TYR A 46 -7.03 12.49 -3.28
N VAL A 47 -6.09 11.60 -2.92
CA VAL A 47 -4.93 11.27 -3.76
C VAL A 47 -5.40 10.67 -5.08
N GLN A 48 -6.37 9.76 -5.06
CA GLN A 48 -6.91 9.14 -6.26
C GLN A 48 -7.55 10.15 -7.23
N LYS A 49 -8.29 11.15 -6.72
CA LYS A 49 -8.90 12.20 -7.57
C LYS A 49 -7.84 13.09 -8.21
N ASN A 50 -6.83 13.50 -7.44
CA ASN A 50 -5.83 14.46 -7.91
C ASN A 50 -4.75 13.80 -8.80
N MET A 51 -4.35 12.55 -8.52
CA MET A 51 -3.30 11.85 -9.28
C MET A 51 -3.79 11.18 -10.57
N LYS A 52 -5.08 10.84 -10.68
CA LYS A 52 -5.66 10.34 -11.95
C LYS A 52 -5.49 11.34 -13.10
N ILE A 53 -5.33 12.62 -12.78
CA ILE A 53 -5.21 13.71 -13.75
C ILE A 53 -3.79 13.78 -14.33
N SER A 54 -2.76 13.34 -13.60
CA SER A 54 -1.36 13.63 -13.96
C SER A 54 -0.52 12.43 -14.44
N SER A 55 -0.69 11.22 -13.90
CA SER A 55 0.26 10.12 -14.24
C SER A 55 -0.16 8.68 -13.90
N GLY A 56 -1.37 8.44 -13.38
CA GLY A 56 -1.95 7.09 -13.29
C GLY A 56 -1.41 6.16 -12.20
N VAL A 57 -0.44 6.58 -11.37
CA VAL A 57 0.06 5.83 -10.21
C VAL A 57 -0.18 6.63 -8.94
N GLU A 58 -1.00 6.11 -8.02
CA GLU A 58 -1.32 6.77 -6.73
C GLU A 58 -0.11 6.79 -5.79
N GLY A 59 0.73 5.75 -5.84
CA GLY A 59 2.07 5.73 -5.28
C GLY A 59 2.12 5.80 -3.75
N ILE A 60 1.01 5.52 -3.06
CA ILE A 60 0.94 5.50 -1.60
C ILE A 60 1.51 4.17 -1.11
N ALA A 61 2.66 4.22 -0.43
CA ALA A 61 3.26 3.03 0.16
C ALA A 61 2.51 2.62 1.45
N ARG A 62 2.30 3.55 2.37
CA ARG A 62 1.59 3.27 3.65
C ARG A 62 1.18 4.57 4.34
N ILE A 63 0.18 4.49 5.20
CA ILE A 63 -0.27 5.58 6.06
C ILE A 63 -0.03 5.16 7.50
N LYS A 64 0.74 5.95 8.26
CA LYS A 64 0.90 5.77 9.70
C LYS A 64 0.08 6.80 10.45
N ILE A 65 -0.71 6.36 11.41
CA ILE A 65 -1.53 7.24 12.24
C ILE A 65 -1.00 7.16 13.67
N LYS A 66 -0.65 8.29 14.26
CA LYS A 66 -0.27 8.40 15.67
C LYS A 66 -1.24 9.33 16.36
N LYS A 67 -1.94 8.86 17.39
CA LYS A 67 -2.83 9.72 18.20
C LYS A 67 -2.19 10.00 19.54
N ARG A 68 -2.13 11.29 19.87
CA ARG A 68 -1.94 11.82 21.22
C ARG A 68 -3.26 12.42 21.69
N ILE A 69 -3.31 12.91 22.92
CA ILE A 69 -4.54 13.46 23.53
C ILE A 69 -5.12 14.60 22.67
N ASP A 70 -4.26 15.57 22.31
CA ASP A 70 -4.69 16.78 21.58
C ASP A 70 -4.35 16.77 20.09
N LEU A 71 -3.45 15.88 19.66
CA LEU A 71 -2.88 15.88 18.32
C LEU A 71 -2.97 14.51 17.66
N ILE A 72 -3.53 14.49 16.45
CA ILE A 72 -3.47 13.33 15.55
C ILE A 72 -2.43 13.62 14.47
N GLN A 73 -1.34 12.85 14.47
CA GLN A 73 -0.28 12.95 13.48
C GLN A 73 -0.44 11.84 12.44
N VAL A 74 -0.68 12.24 11.19
CA VAL A 74 -0.77 11.31 10.05
C VAL A 74 0.49 11.47 9.21
N ILE A 75 1.21 10.36 9.01
CA ILE A 75 2.41 10.33 8.18
C ILE A 75 2.11 9.46 6.95
N ILE A 76 2.04 10.10 5.79
CA ILE A 76 1.81 9.45 4.51
C ILE A 76 3.18 9.15 3.89
N TYR A 77 3.45 7.88 3.61
CA TYR A 77 4.65 7.46 2.88
C TYR A 77 4.30 7.31 1.42
N MET A 78 4.94 8.10 0.56
CA MET A 78 4.69 8.11 -0.88
C MET A 78 5.98 7.90 -1.66
N GLY A 79 5.90 7.18 -2.78
CA GLY A 79 7.02 7.02 -3.70
C GLY A 79 7.35 8.32 -4.44
N PHE A 80 6.32 8.99 -4.93
CA PHE A 80 6.43 10.17 -5.81
C PHE A 80 5.64 11.36 -5.24
N PRO A 81 6.05 11.94 -4.10
CA PRO A 81 5.32 13.04 -3.47
C PRO A 81 5.28 14.31 -4.33
N LYS A 82 6.27 14.50 -5.21
CA LYS A 82 6.34 15.63 -6.14
C LYS A 82 5.09 15.73 -7.02
N LEU A 83 4.57 14.61 -7.52
CA LEU A 83 3.38 14.58 -8.36
C LEU A 83 2.13 15.12 -7.64
N LEU A 84 2.09 15.02 -6.30
CA LEU A 84 1.00 15.55 -5.50
C LEU A 84 1.18 17.06 -5.24
N ILE A 85 2.41 17.46 -4.93
CA ILE A 85 2.73 18.81 -4.46
C ILE A 85 2.87 19.79 -5.63
N GLU A 86 3.46 19.37 -6.75
CA GLU A 86 3.69 20.22 -7.94
C GLU A 86 2.37 20.59 -8.63
N GLY A 87 1.35 19.72 -8.57
CA GLY A 87 0.04 19.98 -9.17
C GLY A 87 -0.83 20.94 -8.36
N ASN A 88 -0.63 21.03 -7.03
CA ASN A 88 -1.38 21.95 -6.18
C ASN A 88 -0.57 22.29 -4.91
N PRO A 89 0.05 23.49 -4.82
CA PRO A 89 0.85 23.88 -3.66
C PRO A 89 0.01 23.99 -2.37
N ARG A 90 -1.31 24.21 -2.49
CA ARG A 90 -2.27 24.23 -1.37
C ARG A 90 -2.89 22.85 -1.09
N GLY A 91 -2.50 21.82 -1.82
CA GLY A 91 -3.14 20.49 -1.71
C GLY A 91 -3.03 19.87 -0.32
N ILE A 92 -1.97 20.18 0.44
CA ILE A 92 -1.80 19.69 1.82
C ILE A 92 -2.80 20.39 2.76
N GLU A 93 -2.99 21.69 2.62
CA GLU A 93 -3.95 22.47 3.43
C GLU A 93 -5.40 22.08 3.11
N GLU A 94 -5.69 21.82 1.84
CA GLU A 94 -6.99 21.28 1.40
C GLU A 94 -7.24 19.89 1.97
N LEU A 95 -6.24 19.00 1.91
CA LEU A 95 -6.34 17.65 2.45
C LEU A 95 -6.55 17.70 3.96
N GLN A 96 -5.80 18.54 4.68
CA GLN A 96 -6.01 18.79 6.11
C GLN A 96 -7.43 19.29 6.38
N SER A 97 -7.92 20.26 5.61
CA SER A 97 -9.28 20.81 5.74
C SER A 97 -10.36 19.76 5.44
N ASN A 98 -10.17 18.92 4.44
CA ASN A 98 -11.11 17.86 4.06
C ASN A 98 -11.19 16.77 5.12
N VAL A 99 -10.03 16.34 5.65
CA VAL A 99 -10.01 15.39 6.76
C VAL A 99 -10.62 16.05 8.00
N GLN A 100 -10.28 17.30 8.32
CA GLN A 100 -10.87 18.00 9.48
C GLN A 100 -12.40 18.11 9.37
N LYS A 101 -12.97 18.31 8.18
CA LYS A 101 -14.43 18.34 7.96
C LYS A 101 -15.11 17.00 8.26
N GLU A 102 -14.46 15.89 7.94
CA GLU A 102 -14.98 14.56 8.28
C GLU A 102 -14.81 14.21 9.77
N PHE A 103 -13.99 14.98 10.48
CA PHE A 103 -13.73 14.85 11.90
C PHE A 103 -14.55 15.84 12.72
N ASN A 104 -15.65 15.36 13.31
CA ASN A 104 -16.49 16.14 14.23
C ASN A 104 -15.85 16.40 15.62
N SER A 105 -14.57 16.08 15.81
CA SER A 105 -13.89 16.24 17.10
C SER A 105 -13.35 17.65 17.25
N VAL A 106 -14.19 18.55 17.79
CA VAL A 106 -13.92 19.99 18.05
C VAL A 106 -12.57 20.25 18.76
N ASN A 107 -12.02 19.28 19.47
CA ASN A 107 -10.88 19.48 20.38
C ASN A 107 -9.54 18.89 19.90
N ARG A 108 -9.44 18.22 18.75
CA ARG A 108 -8.17 17.60 18.31
C ARG A 108 -7.63 18.25 17.05
N LYS A 109 -6.36 18.65 17.10
CA LYS A 109 -5.62 19.18 15.95
C LYS A 109 -5.10 18.02 15.09
N LEU A 110 -5.25 18.14 13.78
CA LEU A 110 -4.72 17.19 12.81
C LEU A 110 -3.44 17.75 12.16
N ASN A 111 -2.37 16.96 12.18
CA ASN A 111 -1.14 17.29 11.46
C ASN A 111 -0.83 16.20 10.44
N ILE A 112 -0.72 16.57 9.18
CA ILE A 112 -0.45 15.65 8.07
C ILE A 112 0.93 15.94 7.50
N ALA A 113 1.80 14.95 7.55
CA ALA A 113 3.14 14.99 6.99
C ALA A 113 3.27 13.98 5.83
N ILE A 114 3.83 14.42 4.71
CA ILE A 114 4.16 13.55 3.57
C ILE A 114 5.66 13.26 3.60
N THR A 115 6.00 11.98 3.57
CA THR A 115 7.39 11.50 3.59
C THR A 115 7.69 10.73 2.31
N ARG A 116 8.83 11.04 1.70
CA ARG A 116 9.29 10.36 0.49
C ARG A 116 9.89 9.01 0.84
N VAL A 117 9.47 7.97 0.14
CA VAL A 117 10.14 6.67 0.14
C VAL A 117 11.34 6.74 -0.80
N ALA A 118 12.53 6.41 -0.31
CA ALA A 118 13.76 6.47 -1.10
C ALA A 118 13.72 5.58 -2.35
N LYS A 119 13.24 4.33 -2.19
CA LYS A 119 13.12 3.33 -3.25
C LYS A 119 11.65 2.92 -3.44
N PRO A 120 10.91 3.53 -4.38
CA PRO A 120 9.47 3.30 -4.52
C PRO A 120 9.14 1.86 -4.93
N TYR A 121 9.89 1.28 -5.86
CA TYR A 121 9.67 -0.09 -6.36
C TYR A 121 10.07 -1.18 -5.37
N GLY A 122 10.81 -0.85 -4.31
CA GLY A 122 11.04 -1.76 -3.19
C GLY A 122 9.82 -1.93 -2.27
N GLN A 123 8.76 -1.13 -2.46
CA GLN A 123 7.52 -1.26 -1.70
C GLN A 123 6.47 -2.04 -2.50
N PRO A 124 5.89 -3.11 -1.93
CA PRO A 124 5.01 -4.00 -2.69
C PRO A 124 3.68 -3.33 -3.08
N ASN A 125 3.22 -2.33 -2.33
CA ASN A 125 1.99 -1.58 -2.67
C ASN A 125 2.14 -0.81 -3.98
N ILE A 126 3.23 -0.05 -4.13
CA ILE A 126 3.53 0.72 -5.34
C ILE A 126 3.76 -0.21 -6.52
N LEU A 127 4.47 -1.33 -6.30
CA LEU A 127 4.70 -2.33 -7.33
C LEU A 127 3.40 -3.02 -7.79
N ALA A 128 2.48 -3.30 -6.85
CA ALA A 128 1.17 -3.87 -7.18
C ALA A 128 0.32 -2.91 -8.00
N GLU A 129 0.33 -1.60 -7.67
CA GLU A 129 -0.32 -0.56 -8.47
C GLU A 129 0.27 -0.47 -9.88
N PHE A 130 1.60 -0.54 -10.01
CA PHE A 130 2.27 -0.57 -11.30
C PHE A 130 1.81 -1.76 -12.16
N ILE A 131 1.83 -2.99 -11.61
CA ILE A 131 1.35 -4.18 -12.31
C ILE A 131 -0.15 -4.02 -12.66
N ALA A 132 -0.96 -3.48 -11.75
CA ALA A 132 -2.38 -3.24 -11.98
C ALA A 132 -2.63 -2.28 -13.14
N GLY A 133 -1.85 -1.21 -13.27
CA GLY A 133 -1.91 -0.28 -14.39
C GLY A 133 -1.58 -0.96 -15.71
N GLN A 134 -0.51 -1.77 -15.75
CA GLN A 134 -0.12 -2.52 -16.95
C GLN A 134 -1.21 -3.53 -17.38
N LEU A 135 -1.81 -4.25 -16.43
CA LEU A 135 -2.88 -5.20 -16.70
C LEU A 135 -4.17 -4.51 -17.19
N LYS A 136 -4.51 -3.34 -16.64
CA LYS A 136 -5.63 -2.53 -17.13
C LYS A 136 -5.41 -2.06 -18.57
N ASN A 137 -4.17 -1.71 -18.91
CA ASN A 137 -3.76 -1.36 -20.27
C ASN A 137 -3.59 -2.58 -21.19
N ARG A 138 -4.03 -3.77 -20.76
CA ARG A 138 -3.99 -5.04 -21.51
C ARG A 138 -2.59 -5.47 -21.95
N VAL A 139 -1.56 -5.04 -21.22
CA VAL A 139 -0.20 -5.56 -21.40
C VAL A 139 -0.17 -7.01 -20.92
N SER A 140 0.52 -7.88 -21.64
CA SER A 140 0.68 -9.29 -21.26
C SER A 140 1.17 -9.41 -19.81
N PHE A 141 0.49 -10.23 -19.01
CA PHE A 141 0.82 -10.44 -17.60
C PHE A 141 2.28 -10.88 -17.40
N ARG A 142 2.83 -11.70 -18.33
CA ARG A 142 4.24 -12.13 -18.27
C ARG A 142 5.20 -10.96 -18.43
N LYS A 143 4.91 -10.01 -19.34
CA LYS A 143 5.70 -8.80 -19.54
C LYS A 143 5.61 -7.88 -18.31
N ALA A 144 4.40 -7.71 -17.76
CA ALA A 144 4.18 -6.92 -16.56
C ALA A 144 4.93 -7.49 -15.34
N MET A 145 4.90 -8.83 -15.14
CA MET A 145 5.63 -9.49 -14.06
C MET A 145 7.15 -9.39 -14.23
N LYS A 146 7.68 -9.65 -15.44
CA LYS A 146 9.12 -9.52 -15.71
C LYS A 146 9.62 -8.10 -15.46
N LYS A 147 8.90 -7.10 -15.98
CA LYS A 147 9.24 -5.70 -15.77
C LYS A 147 9.15 -5.29 -14.30
N ALA A 148 8.20 -5.83 -13.54
CA ALA A 148 8.11 -5.59 -12.11
C ALA A 148 9.33 -6.16 -11.35
N ILE A 149 9.78 -7.37 -11.70
CA ILE A 149 10.98 -7.98 -11.11
C ILE A 149 12.22 -7.12 -11.42
N GLU A 150 12.43 -6.74 -12.68
CA GLU A 150 13.54 -5.88 -13.10
C GLU A 150 13.57 -4.54 -12.33
N LEU A 151 12.41 -3.87 -12.17
CA LEU A 151 12.31 -2.63 -11.38
C LEU A 151 12.59 -2.84 -9.88
N THR A 152 12.33 -4.05 -9.37
CA THR A 152 12.53 -4.37 -7.95
C THR A 152 13.99 -4.75 -7.67
N GLU A 153 14.66 -5.40 -8.63
CA GLU A 153 16.11 -5.65 -8.58
C GLU A 153 16.90 -4.34 -8.50
N GLN A 154 16.51 -3.32 -9.28
CA GLN A 154 17.07 -1.98 -9.20
C GLN A 154 16.85 -1.28 -7.84
N ALA A 155 15.94 -1.79 -7.01
CA ALA A 155 15.66 -1.29 -5.67
C ALA A 155 16.46 -2.00 -4.56
N ASP A 156 17.47 -2.81 -4.91
CA ASP A 156 18.32 -3.61 -4.01
C ASP A 156 17.54 -4.57 -3.09
N THR A 157 16.50 -5.22 -3.64
CA THR A 157 15.77 -6.27 -2.90
C THR A 157 16.49 -7.62 -3.00
N LYS A 158 16.48 -8.41 -1.91
CA LYS A 158 17.14 -9.73 -1.88
C LYS A 158 16.28 -10.87 -2.44
N GLY A 159 14.98 -10.62 -2.61
CA GLY A 159 14.08 -11.57 -3.24
C GLY A 159 12.67 -11.02 -3.35
N ILE A 160 11.95 -11.50 -4.36
CA ILE A 160 10.58 -11.13 -4.65
C ILE A 160 9.77 -12.37 -5.06
N GLN A 161 8.53 -12.43 -4.62
CA GLN A 161 7.55 -13.37 -5.13
C GLN A 161 6.31 -12.59 -5.56
N VAL A 162 5.88 -12.75 -6.81
CA VAL A 162 4.66 -12.15 -7.36
C VAL A 162 3.71 -13.28 -7.75
N GLN A 163 2.46 -13.18 -7.31
CA GLN A 163 1.38 -14.10 -7.65
C GLN A 163 0.20 -13.33 -8.21
N ILE A 164 -0.34 -13.79 -9.34
CA ILE A 164 -1.54 -13.25 -9.98
C ILE A 164 -2.56 -14.40 -10.09
N ALA A 165 -3.77 -14.16 -9.64
CA ALA A 165 -4.86 -15.12 -9.66
C ALA A 165 -6.10 -14.54 -10.32
N GLY A 166 -6.75 -15.32 -11.20
CA GLY A 166 -8.03 -14.99 -11.81
C GLY A 166 -8.08 -15.32 -13.30
N ARG A 167 -8.97 -14.67 -14.05
CA ARG A 167 -9.15 -14.86 -15.50
C ARG A 167 -8.08 -14.13 -16.32
N ILE A 168 -6.88 -14.69 -16.34
CA ILE A 168 -5.72 -14.09 -17.02
C ILE A 168 -5.90 -14.20 -18.55
N ASP A 169 -5.67 -13.09 -19.26
CA ASP A 169 -5.91 -12.90 -20.71
C ASP A 169 -7.37 -13.16 -21.14
N GLY A 170 -8.34 -13.01 -20.24
CA GLY A 170 -9.76 -13.17 -20.57
C GLY A 170 -10.20 -14.61 -20.83
N LYS A 171 -9.32 -15.61 -20.59
CA LYS A 171 -9.69 -17.02 -20.67
C LYS A 171 -10.87 -17.33 -19.74
N GLU A 172 -11.69 -18.28 -20.15
CA GLU A 172 -12.90 -18.69 -19.41
C GLU A 172 -12.55 -19.26 -18.03
N ILE A 173 -11.54 -20.15 -17.98
CA ILE A 173 -11.07 -20.77 -16.75
C ILE A 173 -10.04 -19.88 -16.06
N ALA A 174 -10.30 -19.55 -14.79
CA ALA A 174 -9.36 -18.82 -13.95
C ALA A 174 -8.14 -19.68 -13.59
N ARG A 175 -6.96 -19.07 -13.54
CA ARG A 175 -5.70 -19.73 -13.18
C ARG A 175 -4.88 -18.90 -12.21
N VAL A 176 -3.86 -19.53 -11.63
CA VAL A 176 -2.93 -18.89 -10.71
C VAL A 176 -1.53 -19.00 -11.29
N GLU A 177 -0.92 -17.87 -11.59
CA GLU A 177 0.44 -17.77 -12.10
C GLU A 177 1.29 -17.09 -11.02
N TRP A 178 2.49 -17.62 -10.77
CA TRP A 178 3.41 -17.01 -9.82
C TRP A 178 4.84 -17.13 -10.33
N ILE A 179 5.65 -16.12 -10.00
CA ILE A 179 7.08 -16.09 -10.27
C ILE A 179 7.77 -15.73 -8.96
N ARG A 180 8.89 -16.38 -8.69
CA ARG A 180 9.77 -16.08 -7.55
C ARG A 180 11.17 -15.87 -8.09
N GLU A 181 11.78 -14.77 -7.67
CA GLU A 181 13.17 -14.43 -7.94
C GLU A 181 13.91 -14.24 -6.62
N GLY A 182 15.11 -14.80 -6.48
CA GLY A 182 15.87 -14.77 -5.24
C GLY A 182 15.23 -15.54 -4.07
N ARG A 183 15.57 -15.14 -2.83
CA ARG A 183 15.17 -15.84 -1.60
C ARG A 183 13.99 -15.15 -0.92
N VAL A 184 12.92 -15.91 -0.59
CA VAL A 184 11.74 -15.41 0.15
C VAL A 184 11.36 -16.38 1.28
N PRO A 185 11.99 -16.26 2.47
CA PRO A 185 11.82 -17.22 3.57
C PRO A 185 10.59 -16.88 4.43
N LEU A 186 9.41 -17.37 4.04
CA LEU A 186 8.15 -17.03 4.71
C LEU A 186 8.02 -17.53 6.15
N GLN A 187 8.71 -18.63 6.52
CA GLN A 187 8.66 -19.21 7.86
C GLN A 187 9.64 -18.54 8.85
N THR A 188 10.66 -17.85 8.36
CA THR A 188 11.67 -17.21 9.20
C THR A 188 11.13 -15.92 9.79
N ILE A 189 10.90 -15.87 11.11
CA ILE A 189 10.35 -14.69 11.79
C ILE A 189 11.31 -13.49 11.69
N ARG A 190 12.62 -13.72 11.80
CA ARG A 190 13.68 -12.68 11.68
C ARG A 190 13.79 -12.04 10.29
N ALA A 191 13.17 -12.63 9.27
CA ALA A 191 13.21 -12.09 7.93
C ALA A 191 12.27 -10.88 7.80
N LYS A 192 12.80 -9.74 7.33
CA LYS A 192 12.03 -8.55 6.97
C LYS A 192 11.32 -8.78 5.63
N ILE A 193 10.03 -9.08 5.72
CA ILE A 193 9.16 -9.35 4.57
C ILE A 193 8.04 -8.33 4.53
N ASP A 194 8.02 -7.54 3.46
CA ASP A 194 6.89 -6.69 3.11
C ASP A 194 5.92 -7.48 2.22
N TYR A 195 4.62 -7.28 2.43
CA TYR A 195 3.56 -7.97 1.70
C TYR A 195 2.44 -7.02 1.30
N CYS A 196 1.91 -7.22 0.09
CA CYS A 196 0.74 -6.52 -0.42
C CYS A 196 -0.25 -7.51 -1.04
N SER A 197 -1.54 -7.25 -0.84
CA SER A 197 -2.62 -7.80 -1.65
C SER A 197 -3.37 -6.67 -2.34
N TYR A 198 -3.50 -6.76 -3.66
CA TYR A 198 -4.16 -5.74 -4.47
C TYR A 198 -5.16 -6.39 -5.43
N THR A 199 -6.32 -5.76 -5.59
CA THR A 199 -7.37 -6.25 -6.48
C THR A 199 -7.49 -5.35 -7.70
N VAL A 200 -7.47 -5.94 -8.89
CA VAL A 200 -7.61 -5.24 -10.16
C VAL A 200 -8.95 -5.61 -10.79
N ARG A 201 -9.78 -4.60 -11.06
CA ARG A 201 -11.00 -4.79 -11.84
C ARG A 201 -10.67 -4.71 -13.32
N THR A 202 -10.95 -5.78 -14.05
CA THR A 202 -10.81 -5.88 -15.50
C THR A 202 -12.19 -6.13 -16.13
N ILE A 203 -12.27 -6.09 -17.45
CA ILE A 203 -13.52 -6.32 -18.19
C ILE A 203 -14.07 -7.74 -17.94
N TYR A 204 -13.17 -8.71 -17.79
CA TYR A 204 -13.53 -10.13 -17.63
C TYR A 204 -13.75 -10.57 -16.17
N GLY A 205 -13.67 -9.62 -15.23
CA GLY A 205 -13.78 -9.87 -13.79
C GLY A 205 -12.62 -9.29 -12.98
N ALA A 206 -12.45 -9.80 -11.75
CA ALA A 206 -11.40 -9.36 -10.84
C ALA A 206 -10.15 -10.24 -10.95
N LEU A 207 -8.97 -9.61 -10.93
CA LEU A 207 -7.67 -10.26 -10.74
C LEU A 207 -7.13 -9.91 -9.35
N GLY A 208 -6.64 -10.91 -8.64
CA GLY A 208 -5.93 -10.73 -7.37
C GLY A 208 -4.42 -10.76 -7.59
N ILE A 209 -3.72 -9.75 -7.10
CA ILE A 209 -2.25 -9.68 -7.08
C ILE A 209 -1.79 -9.82 -5.63
N LYS A 210 -0.84 -10.71 -5.38
CA LYS A 210 -0.14 -10.85 -4.10
C LYS A 210 1.36 -10.73 -4.34
N ILE A 211 2.01 -9.88 -3.55
CA ILE A 211 3.44 -9.62 -3.69
C ILE A 211 4.09 -9.81 -2.32
N TRP A 212 5.21 -10.53 -2.28
CA TRP A 212 6.11 -10.64 -1.15
C TRP A 212 7.47 -10.09 -1.57
N ILE A 213 8.04 -9.20 -0.78
CA ILE A 213 9.39 -8.66 -0.98
C ILE A 213 10.20 -8.95 0.27
N PHE A 214 11.37 -9.55 0.09
CA PHE A 214 12.34 -9.81 1.14
C PHE A 214 13.45 -8.75 1.07
N ALA A 215 13.48 -7.90 2.09
CA ALA A 215 14.49 -6.83 2.20
C ALA A 215 15.79 -7.34 2.85
N GLY A 216 15.70 -8.35 3.71
CA GLY A 216 16.85 -8.93 4.40
C GLY A 216 16.49 -9.57 5.74
N GLU A 217 17.51 -10.07 6.41
CA GLU A 217 17.43 -10.54 7.80
C GLU A 217 17.94 -9.42 8.70
N GLU A 218 17.36 -9.32 9.91
CA GLU A 218 17.97 -8.58 11.03
C GLU A 218 19.13 -9.37 11.64
#